data_AF-A0AAD6KR51-F1
#
_entry.id   AF-A0AAD6KR51-F1
#
_cell.length_a   1.000
_cell.length_b   1.000
_cell.length_c   1.000
_cell.angle_alpha   90.00
_cell.angle_beta   90.00
_cell.angle_gamma   90.00
#
_symmetry.space_group_name_H-M   'P 1'
#
loop_
_entity.id
_entity.type
_entity.pdbx_description
1 polymer ?
#
loop_
_entity_poly.entity_id
_entity_poly.type
_entity_poly.pdbx_seq_one_letter_code
_entity_poly.pdbx_strand_id
1 'polypeptide(L)'
;MAICQMEGSGLGSARFTKMAVSFLIAFFLLYMLSLVYRSSTFDLIGGFSRAIGTGEMAGNDTGASVSEDKRSSQPERVAVDKLLGGLLAAGFDEESCIFISAADLTLNPYNRTLEELSSGHVNGTTDCSYVVWTPANGLGNRIISMASSFLYALLTNRVLLVDLGSDMAGVFCEPFPNTSWLLPVDFPLSNQFYGLRSGNDHSYGHLLWKNNMNISAVSQPPPFLYLYLSYNYDDYDKLFYKDQNQGFLQNVPWLILKSDQYFAPYLFLIPSFQEELGQIIS
;
A
#
# COMPACT_ATOMS: atom_id res chain seq x y z
N MET A 1 -10.76 21.25 -6.02
CA MET A 1 -12.13 21.27 -5.44
C MET A 1 -12.90 19.96 -5.65
N ALA A 2 -12.42 18.99 -6.45
CA ALA A 2 -13.19 17.78 -6.78
C ALA A 2 -12.70 16.46 -6.11
N ILE A 3 -11.66 16.47 -5.26
CA ILE A 3 -11.07 15.22 -4.73
C ILE A 3 -11.78 14.73 -3.45
N CYS A 4 -12.66 15.53 -2.83
CA CYS A 4 -13.18 15.26 -1.49
C CYS A 4 -14.62 14.69 -1.44
N GLN A 5 -15.12 14.11 -2.55
CA GLN A 5 -16.38 13.35 -2.55
C GLN A 5 -16.18 11.99 -3.23
N MET A 6 -16.02 10.93 -2.43
CA MET A 6 -16.23 9.55 -2.86
C MET A 6 -17.53 9.05 -2.21
N GLU A 7 -18.62 8.94 -2.97
CA GLU A 7 -19.84 8.24 -2.56
C GLU A 7 -19.77 6.78 -3.06
N GLY A 8 -19.86 5.83 -2.14
CA GLY A 8 -19.81 4.39 -2.44
C GLY A 8 -21.11 3.87 -3.05
N SER A 9 -21.01 3.28 -4.24
CA SER A 9 -22.11 2.58 -4.91
C SER A 9 -21.87 1.07 -4.86
N GLY A 10 -22.74 0.37 -4.12
CA GLY A 10 -22.71 -1.09 -3.98
C GLY A 10 -23.25 -1.84 -5.20
N LEU A 11 -22.66 -3.01 -5.50
CA LEU A 11 -23.17 -3.92 -6.54
C LEU A 11 -22.93 -5.37 -6.13
N GLY A 12 -24.01 -6.13 -5.94
CA GLY A 12 -23.97 -7.47 -5.35
C GLY A 12 -23.77 -8.63 -6.33
N SER A 13 -23.18 -9.72 -5.81
CA SER A 13 -23.55 -11.12 -6.11
C SER A 13 -22.93 -12.09 -5.10
N ALA A 14 -23.52 -12.17 -3.90
CA ALA A 14 -22.94 -12.75 -2.68
C ALA A 14 -22.73 -14.29 -2.62
N ARG A 15 -22.80 -15.02 -3.74
CA ARG A 15 -22.63 -16.50 -3.73
C ARG A 15 -21.33 -16.98 -4.38
N PHE A 16 -20.85 -16.31 -5.41
CA PHE A 16 -19.59 -16.68 -6.06
C PHE A 16 -18.39 -16.10 -5.28
N THR A 17 -18.53 -14.89 -4.71
CA THR A 17 -17.50 -14.21 -3.90
C THR A 17 -17.11 -15.03 -2.68
N LYS A 18 -18.06 -15.70 -2.01
CA LYS A 18 -17.79 -16.52 -0.82
C LYS A 18 -16.91 -17.74 -1.13
N MET A 19 -17.08 -18.35 -2.30
CA MET A 19 -16.23 -19.48 -2.70
C MET A 19 -14.83 -19.02 -3.10
N ALA A 20 -14.73 -17.88 -3.80
CA ALA A 20 -13.44 -17.31 -4.18
C ALA A 20 -12.62 -16.86 -2.96
N VAL A 21 -13.23 -16.18 -2.00
CA VAL A 21 -12.56 -15.73 -0.76
C VAL A 21 -12.12 -16.93 0.08
N SER A 22 -12.97 -17.96 0.23
CA SER A 22 -12.61 -19.20 0.91
C SER A 22 -11.40 -19.89 0.24
N PHE A 23 -11.38 -19.93 -1.09
CA PHE A 23 -10.28 -20.51 -1.85
C PHE A 23 -8.97 -19.72 -1.69
N LEU A 24 -9.04 -18.38 -1.67
CA LEU A 24 -7.89 -17.52 -1.45
C LEU A 24 -7.32 -17.70 -0.03
N ILE A 25 -8.17 -17.76 1.00
CA ILE A 25 -7.75 -18.02 2.38
C ILE A 25 -7.08 -19.40 2.48
N ALA A 26 -7.68 -20.44 1.90
CA ALA A 26 -7.11 -21.78 1.89
C ALA A 26 -5.74 -21.81 1.16
N PHE A 27 -5.62 -21.11 0.03
CA PHE A 27 -4.37 -21.00 -0.71
C PHE A 27 -3.28 -20.28 0.10
N PHE A 28 -3.62 -19.18 0.78
CA PHE A 28 -2.69 -18.48 1.67
C PHE A 28 -2.25 -19.35 2.84
N LEU A 29 -3.17 -20.09 3.47
CA LEU A 29 -2.83 -21.02 4.55
C LEU A 29 -1.91 -22.14 4.07
N LEU A 30 -2.20 -22.72 2.90
CA LEU A 30 -1.36 -23.75 2.28
C LEU A 30 0.03 -23.20 1.90
N TYR A 31 0.09 -21.97 1.41
CA TYR A 31 1.34 -21.30 1.09
C TYR A 31 2.17 -21.05 2.36
N MET A 32 1.57 -20.55 3.44
CA MET A 32 2.25 -20.35 4.72
C MET A 32 2.71 -21.68 5.33
N LEU A 33 1.88 -22.72 5.27
CA LEU A 33 2.26 -24.09 5.64
C LEU A 33 3.44 -24.60 4.79
N SER A 34 3.46 -24.29 3.49
CA SER A 34 4.57 -24.66 2.60
C SER A 34 5.87 -23.93 2.96
N LEU A 35 5.79 -22.66 3.37
CA LEU A 35 6.95 -21.89 3.82
C LEU A 35 7.51 -22.42 5.15
N VAL A 36 6.62 -22.79 6.09
CA VAL A 36 7.00 -23.42 7.38
C VAL A 36 7.57 -24.82 7.17
N TYR A 37 7.01 -25.61 6.26
CA TYR A 37 7.55 -26.93 5.94
C TYR A 37 8.89 -26.83 5.20
N ARG A 38 9.02 -25.85 4.30
CA ARG A 38 10.28 -25.55 3.60
C ARG A 38 11.34 -25.04 4.58
N SER A 39 10.99 -24.25 5.59
CA SER A 39 11.95 -23.88 6.64
C SER A 39 12.38 -25.09 7.46
N SER A 40 11.47 -26.02 7.79
CA SER A 40 11.83 -27.27 8.48
C SER A 40 12.69 -28.22 7.64
N THR A 41 12.53 -28.26 6.32
CA THR A 41 13.42 -29.07 5.45
C THR A 41 14.80 -28.42 5.28
N PHE A 42 14.91 -27.09 5.36
CA PHE A 42 16.22 -26.41 5.34
C PHE A 42 17.04 -26.65 6.61
N ASP A 43 16.41 -26.79 7.78
CA ASP A 43 17.14 -27.15 9.02
C ASP A 43 17.64 -28.61 9.01
N LEU A 44 16.96 -29.52 8.31
CA LEU A 44 17.40 -30.91 8.17
C LEU A 44 18.52 -31.10 7.13
N ILE A 45 18.59 -30.22 6.12
CA ILE A 45 19.62 -30.26 5.06
C ILE A 45 20.86 -29.45 5.46
N GLY A 46 20.73 -28.37 6.23
CA GLY A 46 21.86 -27.59 6.77
C GLY A 46 22.79 -28.40 7.69
N GLY A 47 22.28 -29.47 8.31
CA GLY A 47 23.07 -30.43 9.10
C GLY A 47 23.88 -31.43 8.29
N PHE A 48 23.67 -31.54 6.97
CA PHE A 48 24.33 -32.54 6.11
C PHE A 48 25.41 -31.97 5.18
N SER A 49 25.50 -30.65 4.98
CA SER A 49 26.45 -30.03 4.04
C SER A 49 27.88 -29.84 4.58
N ARG A 50 28.29 -30.61 5.61
CA ARG A 50 29.66 -30.60 6.15
C ARG A 50 30.34 -31.97 6.03
N ALA A 51 30.15 -32.65 4.91
CA ALA A 51 31.04 -33.73 4.47
C ALA A 51 30.93 -33.92 2.96
N ILE A 52 32.08 -34.16 2.33
CA ILE A 52 32.28 -34.57 0.93
C ILE A 52 32.28 -33.42 -0.07
N GLY A 53 33.48 -32.88 -0.27
CA GLY A 53 33.84 -32.18 -1.50
C GLY A 53 34.29 -33.14 -2.61
N THR A 54 34.65 -32.51 -3.73
CA THR A 54 35.38 -33.01 -4.92
C THR A 54 34.60 -33.77 -5.99
N GLY A 55 34.75 -33.33 -7.26
CA GLY A 55 34.45 -34.14 -8.44
C GLY A 55 33.96 -33.35 -9.67
N GLU A 56 34.86 -33.14 -10.63
CA GLU A 56 34.69 -32.45 -11.92
C GLU A 56 33.93 -33.25 -13.03
N MET A 57 33.42 -32.46 -14.00
CA MET A 57 33.40 -32.64 -15.48
C MET A 57 32.56 -33.70 -16.24
N ALA A 58 31.82 -33.13 -17.21
CA ALA A 58 31.68 -33.50 -18.64
C ALA A 58 30.69 -34.60 -19.09
N GLY A 59 29.97 -34.29 -20.19
CA GLY A 59 29.47 -35.28 -21.15
C GLY A 59 28.05 -35.04 -21.73
N ASN A 60 27.99 -34.50 -22.95
CA ASN A 60 26.84 -34.51 -23.87
C ASN A 60 26.43 -35.95 -24.28
N ASP A 61 25.18 -36.21 -24.71
CA ASP A 61 24.79 -36.18 -26.15
C ASP A 61 23.37 -36.73 -26.46
N THR A 62 22.74 -36.08 -27.45
CA THR A 62 21.74 -36.51 -28.47
C THR A 62 20.52 -37.43 -28.18
N GLY A 63 19.33 -36.89 -28.44
CA GLY A 63 18.56 -37.19 -29.68
C GLY A 63 17.42 -38.23 -29.62
N ALA A 64 16.16 -37.77 -29.75
CA ALA A 64 15.10 -38.46 -30.49
C ALA A 64 13.90 -37.53 -30.74
N SER A 65 13.24 -37.73 -31.88
CA SER A 65 12.38 -36.79 -32.58
C SER A 65 10.94 -37.27 -32.76
N VAL A 66 10.03 -36.30 -32.93
CA VAL A 66 8.71 -36.33 -33.63
C VAL A 66 7.51 -37.01 -32.94
N SER A 67 6.46 -36.20 -32.69
CA SER A 67 5.14 -36.34 -33.34
C SER A 67 4.29 -35.09 -33.09
N GLU A 68 3.98 -34.37 -34.18
CA GLU A 68 2.99 -33.29 -34.23
C GLU A 68 1.57 -33.88 -34.17
N ASP A 69 0.72 -33.35 -33.30
CA ASP A 69 -0.74 -33.45 -33.47
C ASP A 69 -1.33 -32.04 -33.46
N LYS A 70 -1.72 -31.57 -34.66
CA LYS A 70 -2.49 -30.35 -34.87
C LYS A 70 -3.93 -30.59 -34.42
N ARG A 71 -4.34 -29.97 -33.31
CA ARG A 71 -5.76 -29.67 -33.08
C ARG A 71 -5.98 -28.16 -33.03
N SER A 72 -6.35 -27.65 -34.20
CA SER A 72 -6.92 -26.31 -34.38
C SER A 72 -8.10 -26.12 -33.44
N SER A 73 -7.92 -25.30 -32.43
CA SER A 73 -9.00 -24.62 -31.72
C SER A 73 -8.63 -23.15 -31.70
N GLN A 74 -9.36 -22.35 -32.47
CA GLN A 74 -9.25 -20.90 -32.36
C GLN A 74 -9.62 -20.52 -30.92
N PRO A 75 -8.79 -19.74 -30.20
CA PRO A 75 -9.28 -19.09 -29.00
C PRO A 75 -10.29 -18.05 -29.48
N GLU A 76 -11.56 -18.32 -29.23
CA GLU A 76 -12.62 -17.31 -29.22
C GLU A 76 -12.07 -16.13 -28.41
N ARG A 77 -11.86 -14.97 -29.06
CA ARG A 77 -11.40 -13.78 -28.36
C ARG A 77 -12.50 -13.39 -27.39
N VAL A 78 -12.41 -13.87 -26.16
CA VAL A 78 -13.12 -13.31 -25.04
C VAL A 78 -12.77 -11.82 -25.07
N ALA A 79 -13.75 -10.96 -25.34
CA ALA A 79 -13.60 -9.54 -25.18
C ALA A 79 -13.21 -9.32 -23.72
N VAL A 80 -11.91 -9.13 -23.47
CA VAL A 80 -11.44 -8.75 -22.15
C VAL A 80 -12.08 -7.41 -21.88
N ASP A 81 -12.94 -7.37 -20.85
CA ASP A 81 -13.50 -6.12 -20.39
C ASP A 81 -12.35 -5.20 -20.02
N LYS A 82 -12.12 -4.18 -20.85
CA LYS A 82 -11.04 -3.21 -20.67
C LYS A 82 -11.18 -2.44 -19.36
N LEU A 83 -12.38 -2.40 -18.79
CA LEU A 83 -12.66 -1.72 -17.53
C LEU A 83 -12.57 -2.65 -16.31
N LEU A 84 -12.13 -3.90 -16.50
CA LEU A 84 -11.92 -4.88 -15.43
C LEU A 84 -13.15 -5.04 -14.52
N GLY A 85 -14.36 -5.14 -15.09
CA GLY A 85 -15.60 -5.26 -14.33
C GLY A 85 -16.04 -3.95 -13.65
N GLY A 86 -15.57 -2.80 -14.15
CA GLY A 86 -15.86 -1.47 -13.59
C GLY A 86 -14.81 -0.97 -12.58
N LEU A 87 -13.71 -1.70 -12.38
CA LEU A 87 -12.60 -1.26 -11.52
C LEU A 87 -11.87 -0.03 -12.08
N LEU A 88 -11.80 0.10 -13.40
CA LEU A 88 -11.23 1.28 -14.06
C LEU A 88 -12.34 2.26 -14.44
N ALA A 89 -12.11 3.54 -14.11
CA ALA A 89 -13.01 4.61 -14.52
C ALA A 89 -12.97 4.82 -16.04
N ALA A 90 -14.12 5.13 -16.64
CA ALA A 90 -14.16 5.65 -18.01
C ALA A 90 -13.57 7.06 -18.05
N GLY A 91 -12.77 7.38 -19.07
CA GLY A 91 -12.16 8.72 -19.21
C GLY A 91 -10.64 8.71 -19.36
N PHE A 92 -10.00 7.55 -19.30
CA PHE A 92 -8.63 7.39 -19.81
C PHE A 92 -8.67 7.30 -21.34
N ASP A 93 -7.80 8.07 -22.00
CA ASP A 93 -7.60 7.94 -23.44
C ASP A 93 -6.96 6.58 -23.75
N GLU A 94 -7.56 5.80 -24.67
CA GLU A 94 -7.15 4.41 -24.93
C GLU A 94 -5.73 4.32 -25.53
N GLU A 95 -5.20 5.43 -26.06
CA GLU A 95 -3.87 5.51 -26.67
C GLU A 95 -2.80 6.19 -25.79
N SER A 96 -3.17 6.80 -24.67
CA SER A 96 -2.21 7.54 -23.82
C SER A 96 -2.41 7.29 -22.32
N CYS A 97 -1.61 6.38 -21.77
CA CYS A 97 -1.23 6.49 -20.36
C CYS A 97 -0.30 7.70 -20.25
N ILE A 98 -0.73 8.71 -19.50
CA ILE A 98 0.15 9.78 -19.07
C ILE A 98 1.06 9.18 -18.00
N PHE A 99 2.23 8.72 -18.44
CA PHE A 99 3.31 8.36 -17.52
C PHE A 99 3.64 9.57 -16.70
N ILE A 100 3.76 9.36 -15.40
CA ILE A 100 4.17 10.42 -14.49
C ILE A 100 5.62 10.76 -14.82
N SER A 101 5.81 11.93 -15.41
CA SER A 101 7.10 12.44 -15.82
C SER A 101 7.75 13.23 -14.71
N ALA A 102 9.07 13.44 -14.80
CA ALA A 102 9.77 14.35 -13.90
C ALA A 102 9.23 15.79 -13.96
N ALA A 103 8.54 16.17 -15.04
CA ALA A 103 7.89 17.48 -15.18
C ALA A 103 6.55 17.55 -14.42
N ASP A 104 5.81 16.45 -14.29
CA ASP A 104 4.52 16.44 -13.57
C ASP A 104 4.70 16.64 -12.07
N LEU A 105 5.88 16.29 -11.53
CA LEU A 105 6.27 16.66 -10.17
C LEU A 105 6.22 18.19 -9.95
N THR A 106 6.25 19.01 -11.00
CA THR A 106 6.36 20.48 -10.89
C THR A 106 5.03 21.25 -10.96
N LEU A 107 3.87 20.59 -11.16
CA LEU A 107 2.56 21.24 -11.34
C LEU A 107 1.62 21.05 -10.13
N ASN A 108 0.89 22.11 -9.74
CA ASN A 108 0.35 22.26 -8.38
C ASN A 108 -1.13 22.69 -8.30
N PRO A 109 -2.01 21.98 -7.57
CA PRO A 109 -3.37 22.45 -7.25
C PRO A 109 -3.69 22.69 -5.75
N TYR A 110 -2.75 22.61 -4.79
CA TYR A 110 -3.10 22.52 -3.36
C TYR A 110 -2.73 23.74 -2.49
N ASN A 111 -3.21 24.95 -2.76
CA ASN A 111 -2.77 26.13 -1.99
C ASN A 111 -3.35 26.26 -0.57
N ARG A 112 -4.63 25.95 -0.35
CA ARG A 112 -5.30 26.29 0.93
C ARG A 112 -4.91 25.39 2.11
N THR A 113 -4.74 24.08 1.88
CA THR A 113 -4.42 23.11 2.93
C THR A 113 -2.94 23.12 3.31
N LEU A 114 -2.07 23.67 2.44
CA LEU A 114 -0.66 23.91 2.73
C LEU A 114 -0.43 25.10 3.68
N GLU A 115 -1.29 26.13 3.63
CA GLU A 115 -1.25 27.28 4.54
C GLU A 115 -1.55 26.85 6.00
N GLU A 116 -2.46 25.91 6.22
CA GLU A 116 -2.78 25.39 7.55
C GLU A 116 -1.63 24.54 8.13
N LEU A 117 -1.04 23.68 7.30
CA LEU A 117 0.12 22.85 7.67
C LEU A 117 1.32 23.71 8.10
N SER A 118 1.52 24.85 7.44
CA SER A 118 2.60 25.81 7.75
C SER A 118 2.29 26.69 8.97
N SER A 119 1.02 26.91 9.32
CA SER A 119 0.61 27.70 10.48
C SER A 119 0.70 26.96 11.83
N GLY A 120 0.82 25.63 11.81
CA GLY A 120 0.94 24.80 13.02
C GLY A 120 -0.32 24.74 13.89
N HIS A 121 -1.43 25.36 13.47
CA HIS A 121 -2.73 25.34 14.14
C HIS A 121 -3.80 24.78 13.21
N VAL A 122 -4.53 23.76 13.67
CA VAL A 122 -5.77 23.29 13.02
C VAL A 122 -6.89 24.25 13.42
N ASN A 123 -6.91 25.46 12.85
CA ASN A 123 -7.98 26.42 13.07
C ASN A 123 -9.05 26.26 11.99
N GLY A 124 -9.86 25.23 12.13
CA GLY A 124 -11.00 24.96 11.26
C GLY A 124 -11.15 23.49 10.93
N THR A 125 -12.39 23.07 10.66
CA THR A 125 -12.67 21.79 9.99
C THR A 125 -12.10 21.88 8.59
N THR A 126 -10.97 21.23 8.34
CA THR A 126 -10.48 21.05 6.98
C THR A 126 -11.45 20.11 6.26
N ASP A 127 -11.97 20.49 5.11
CA ASP A 127 -12.93 19.65 4.36
C ASP A 127 -12.31 18.30 3.92
N CYS A 128 -10.99 18.16 4.00
CA CYS A 128 -10.25 17.00 3.55
C CYS A 128 -9.15 16.60 4.54
N SER A 129 -8.88 15.30 4.62
CA SER A 129 -7.78 14.69 5.36
C SER A 129 -6.89 13.89 4.41
N TYR A 130 -5.61 13.79 4.71
CA TYR A 130 -4.60 13.29 3.79
C TYR A 130 -3.74 12.19 4.41
N VAL A 131 -3.32 11.24 3.56
CA VAL A 131 -2.21 10.32 3.82
C VAL A 131 -1.14 10.61 2.77
N VAL A 132 0.05 10.98 3.19
CA VAL A 132 1.22 11.15 2.32
C VAL A 132 2.06 9.89 2.43
N TRP A 133 2.12 9.08 1.39
CA TRP A 133 2.99 7.91 1.33
C TRP A 133 4.40 8.33 0.88
N THR A 134 5.40 7.83 1.60
CA THR A 134 6.82 8.10 1.32
C THR A 134 7.57 6.81 0.95
N PRO A 135 8.46 6.86 -0.05
CA PRO A 135 9.12 5.68 -0.58
C PRO A 135 10.17 5.15 0.40
N ALA A 136 10.21 3.83 0.59
CA ALA A 136 11.22 3.16 1.39
C ALA A 136 11.68 1.85 0.70
N ASN A 137 12.98 1.55 0.82
CA ASN A 137 13.61 0.33 0.31
C ASN A 137 13.36 0.10 -1.20
N GLY A 138 13.28 -1.17 -1.63
CA GLY A 138 13.23 -1.55 -3.04
C GLY A 138 11.86 -1.37 -3.71
N LEU A 139 11.82 -1.41 -5.04
CA LEU A 139 10.59 -1.20 -5.83
C LEU A 139 9.42 -2.10 -5.40
N GLY A 140 9.68 -3.39 -5.12
CA GLY A 140 8.65 -4.31 -4.65
C GLY A 140 8.04 -3.86 -3.31
N ASN A 141 8.87 -3.44 -2.34
CA ASN A 141 8.42 -2.89 -1.07
C ASN A 141 7.59 -1.62 -1.26
N ARG A 142 7.98 -0.78 -2.23
CA ARG A 142 7.27 0.45 -2.53
C ARG A 142 5.88 0.19 -3.10
N ILE A 143 5.77 -0.70 -4.09
CA ILE A 143 4.48 -1.07 -4.69
C ILE A 143 3.52 -1.63 -3.61
N ILE A 144 3.97 -2.58 -2.80
CA ILE A 144 3.09 -3.24 -1.81
C ILE A 144 2.72 -2.32 -0.65
N SER A 145 3.63 -1.45 -0.20
CA SER A 145 3.36 -0.50 0.88
C SER A 145 2.48 0.66 0.40
N MET A 146 2.66 1.14 -0.83
CA MET A 146 1.80 2.13 -1.46
C MET A 146 0.37 1.59 -1.63
N ALA A 147 0.21 0.36 -2.11
CA ALA A 147 -1.10 -0.29 -2.20
C ALA A 147 -1.76 -0.46 -0.81
N SER A 148 -0.98 -0.85 0.21
CA SER A 148 -1.49 -0.93 1.59
C SER A 148 -1.91 0.44 2.14
N SER A 149 -1.17 1.50 1.77
CA SER A 149 -1.46 2.88 2.17
C SER A 149 -2.70 3.42 1.46
N PHE A 150 -2.92 3.04 0.20
CA PHE A 150 -4.14 3.35 -0.52
C PHE A 150 -5.36 2.72 0.14
N LEU A 151 -5.28 1.43 0.51
CA LEU A 151 -6.33 0.77 1.27
C LEU A 151 -6.60 1.52 2.59
N TYR A 152 -5.56 1.90 3.33
CA TYR A 152 -5.74 2.67 4.56
C TYR A 152 -6.41 4.02 4.32
N ALA A 153 -6.05 4.72 3.23
CA ALA A 153 -6.67 5.99 2.86
C ALA A 153 -8.17 5.83 2.55
N LEU A 154 -8.56 4.77 1.84
CA LEU A 154 -9.97 4.44 1.61
C LEU A 154 -10.72 4.21 2.92
N LEU A 155 -10.17 3.37 3.81
CA LEU A 155 -10.80 3.02 5.10
C LEU A 155 -10.93 4.19 6.08
N THR A 156 -10.17 5.26 5.86
CA THR A 156 -10.16 6.44 6.72
C THR A 156 -10.71 7.69 6.02
N ASN A 157 -11.27 7.52 4.82
CA ASN A 157 -11.78 8.61 3.98
C ASN A 157 -10.75 9.74 3.79
N ARG A 158 -9.55 9.39 3.34
CA ARG A 158 -8.43 10.30 3.12
C ARG A 158 -7.99 10.30 1.67
N VAL A 159 -7.47 11.44 1.24
CA VAL A 159 -6.79 11.56 -0.05
C VAL A 159 -5.37 11.01 0.09
N LEU A 160 -5.00 10.07 -0.76
CA LEU A 160 -3.63 9.58 -0.86
C LEU A 160 -2.81 10.52 -1.75
N LEU A 161 -1.67 10.97 -1.23
CA LEU A 161 -0.63 11.66 -1.99
C LEU A 161 0.65 10.81 -1.97
N VAL A 162 1.31 10.66 -3.12
CA VAL A 162 2.49 9.80 -3.27
C VAL A 162 3.73 10.62 -3.61
N ASP A 163 4.78 10.44 -2.82
CA ASP A 163 6.14 10.87 -3.20
C ASP A 163 6.78 9.76 -4.05
N LEU A 164 6.79 9.94 -5.37
CA LEU A 164 7.39 8.94 -6.25
C LEU A 164 8.92 9.03 -6.33
N GLY A 165 9.52 10.14 -5.88
CA GLY A 165 10.93 10.42 -6.13
C GLY A 165 11.31 10.38 -7.62
N SER A 166 12.60 10.50 -7.91
CA SER A 166 13.10 10.46 -9.29
C SER A 166 13.21 9.04 -9.86
N ASP A 167 13.31 8.03 -8.99
CA ASP A 167 13.60 6.64 -9.38
C ASP A 167 12.35 5.81 -9.69
N MET A 168 11.15 6.32 -9.40
CA MET A 168 9.89 5.75 -9.88
C MET A 168 9.19 6.62 -10.94
N ALA A 169 9.85 7.69 -11.40
CA ALA A 169 9.38 8.45 -12.55
C ALA A 169 9.29 7.53 -13.79
N GLY A 170 8.17 7.59 -14.51
CA GLY A 170 7.91 6.74 -15.68
C GLY A 170 7.60 5.27 -15.38
N VAL A 171 7.47 4.87 -14.11
CA VAL A 171 7.04 3.50 -13.74
C VAL A 171 5.52 3.39 -13.69
N PHE A 172 4.84 4.44 -13.24
CA PHE A 172 3.39 4.48 -13.07
C PHE A 172 2.73 5.52 -13.98
N CYS A 173 1.50 5.20 -14.38
CA CYS A 173 0.55 6.14 -14.98
C CYS A 173 -0.16 6.93 -13.88
N GLU A 174 -0.77 8.06 -14.24
CA GLU A 174 -1.79 8.68 -13.39
C GLU A 174 -2.99 7.73 -13.23
N PRO A 175 -3.34 7.30 -12.00
CA PRO A 175 -4.40 6.33 -11.78
C PRO A 175 -5.79 6.96 -11.64
N PHE A 176 -5.87 8.29 -11.49
CA PHE A 176 -7.12 9.01 -11.30
C PHE A 176 -7.34 10.02 -12.44
N PRO A 177 -8.45 9.92 -13.20
CA PRO A 177 -8.67 10.78 -14.35
C PRO A 177 -8.82 12.25 -13.92
N ASN A 178 -8.26 13.18 -14.70
CA ASN A 178 -8.34 14.63 -14.50
C ASN A 178 -7.80 15.15 -13.15
N THR A 179 -7.06 14.32 -12.41
CA THR A 179 -6.44 14.68 -11.13
C THR A 179 -5.05 14.08 -11.06
N SER A 180 -4.29 14.43 -10.02
CA SER A 180 -3.00 13.80 -9.75
C SER A 180 -2.91 13.41 -8.29
N TRP A 181 -2.45 12.18 -8.06
CA TRP A 181 -2.08 11.65 -6.75
C TRP A 181 -0.68 12.05 -6.31
N LEU A 182 0.09 12.77 -7.13
CA LEU A 182 1.44 13.14 -6.78
C LEU A 182 1.47 14.15 -5.64
N LEU A 183 2.46 13.97 -4.77
CA LEU A 183 2.78 14.98 -3.78
C LEU A 183 3.40 16.22 -4.47
N PRO A 184 2.90 17.44 -4.20
CA PRO A 184 3.48 18.65 -4.75
C PRO A 184 4.95 18.84 -4.36
N VAL A 185 5.78 19.31 -5.30
CA VAL A 185 7.20 19.57 -5.04
C VAL A 185 7.44 20.68 -4.01
N ASP A 186 6.51 21.62 -3.84
CA ASP A 186 6.56 22.67 -2.83
C ASP A 186 5.94 22.26 -1.48
N PHE A 187 5.67 20.96 -1.28
CA PHE A 187 5.14 20.46 -0.01
C PHE A 187 6.12 20.78 1.14
N PRO A 188 5.68 21.48 2.21
CA PRO A 188 6.56 22.11 3.18
C PRO A 188 7.31 21.12 4.08
N LEU A 189 6.83 19.87 4.21
CA LEU A 189 7.47 18.83 5.02
C LEU A 189 8.30 17.83 4.19
N SER A 190 8.37 17.98 2.86
CA SER A 190 9.06 17.04 1.96
C SER A 190 10.50 16.73 2.39
N ASN A 191 11.26 17.76 2.76
CA ASN A 191 12.65 17.61 3.23
C ASN A 191 12.78 16.79 4.53
N GLN A 192 11.73 16.73 5.34
CA GLN A 192 11.74 16.00 6.62
C GLN A 192 11.52 14.49 6.42
N PHE A 193 10.99 14.08 5.26
CA PHE A 193 10.60 12.69 4.97
C PHE A 193 11.78 11.72 4.93
N TYR A 194 12.89 12.16 4.33
CA TYR A 194 14.11 11.35 4.22
C TYR A 194 14.75 11.06 5.60
N GLY A 195 14.53 11.95 6.57
CA GLY A 195 14.97 11.81 7.95
C GLY A 195 14.03 11.00 8.85
N LEU A 196 12.83 10.62 8.37
CA LEU A 196 11.87 9.86 9.16
C LEU A 196 12.43 8.51 9.58
N ARG A 197 12.45 8.30 10.90
CA ARG A 197 12.91 7.11 11.61
C ARG A 197 11.97 6.86 12.79
N SER A 198 11.99 5.63 13.31
CA SER A 198 11.35 5.32 14.59
C SER A 198 11.91 6.24 15.70
N GLY A 199 11.05 6.65 16.62
CA GLY A 199 11.38 7.56 17.71
C GLY A 199 11.50 9.06 17.37
N ASN A 200 11.22 9.47 16.13
CA ASN A 200 11.15 10.90 15.76
C ASN A 200 10.13 11.65 16.65
N ASP A 201 10.43 12.88 17.05
CA ASP A 201 9.58 13.66 17.98
C ASP A 201 8.14 13.88 17.48
N HIS A 202 7.94 13.85 16.16
CA HIS A 202 6.62 13.95 15.51
C HIS A 202 6.04 12.59 15.11
N SER A 203 6.65 11.47 15.50
CA SER A 203 6.10 10.14 15.23
C SER A 203 4.99 9.78 16.19
N TYR A 204 4.06 8.97 15.69
CA TYR A 204 3.00 8.40 16.51
C TYR A 204 3.54 7.56 17.67
N GLY A 205 4.57 6.74 17.42
CA GLY A 205 5.25 5.98 18.47
C GLY A 205 5.81 6.88 19.57
N HIS A 206 6.47 7.99 19.22
CA HIS A 206 6.99 8.96 20.19
C HIS A 206 5.88 9.66 20.97
N LEU A 207 4.78 10.04 20.30
CA LEU A 207 3.61 10.62 20.94
C LEU A 207 3.04 9.69 22.01
N LEU A 208 2.90 8.40 21.70
CA LEU A 208 2.45 7.40 22.65
C LEU A 208 3.44 7.18 23.79
N TRP A 209 4.74 7.10 23.48
CA TRP A 209 5.79 6.96 24.49
C TRP A 209 5.74 8.09 25.52
N LYS A 210 5.62 9.33 25.06
CA LYS A 210 5.52 10.53 25.93
C LYS A 210 4.26 10.54 26.80
N ASN A 211 3.19 9.90 26.35
CA ASN A 211 1.89 9.85 27.03
C ASN A 211 1.61 8.49 27.68
N ASN A 212 2.65 7.72 28.03
CA ASN A 212 2.55 6.42 28.71
C ASN A 212 1.58 5.44 27.99
N MET A 213 1.65 5.39 26.66
CA MET A 213 0.79 4.56 25.77
C MET A 213 -0.71 4.90 25.83
N ASN A 214 -1.09 6.02 26.43
CA ASN A 214 -2.48 6.45 26.52
C ASN A 214 -2.76 7.60 25.56
N ILE A 215 -3.26 7.27 24.36
CA ILE A 215 -3.58 8.29 23.36
C ILE A 215 -4.70 9.23 23.80
N SER A 216 -5.62 8.76 24.64
CA SER A 216 -6.72 9.56 25.19
C SER A 216 -6.25 10.68 26.11
N ALA A 217 -5.00 10.66 26.56
CA ALA A 217 -4.41 11.75 27.33
C ALA A 217 -4.02 12.97 26.46
N VAL A 218 -3.96 12.80 25.12
CA VAL A 218 -3.62 13.87 24.18
C VAL A 218 -4.86 14.73 23.93
N SER A 219 -4.87 15.94 24.49
CA SER A 219 -6.05 16.82 24.47
C SER A 219 -6.37 17.41 23.09
N GLN A 220 -5.37 17.59 22.21
CA GLN A 220 -5.55 18.10 20.86
C GLN A 220 -4.66 17.34 19.87
N PRO A 221 -5.21 16.89 18.73
CA PRO A 221 -4.42 16.23 17.70
C PRO A 221 -3.47 17.25 17.04
N PRO A 222 -2.21 16.85 16.73
CA PRO A 222 -1.30 17.71 15.99
C PRO A 222 -1.80 17.92 14.54
N PRO A 223 -1.36 19.00 13.86
CA PRO A 223 -1.70 19.25 12.47
C PRO A 223 -1.15 18.19 11.51
N PHE A 224 -0.08 17.51 11.90
CA PHE A 224 0.45 16.37 11.18
C PHE A 224 1.08 15.35 12.13
N LEU A 225 1.20 14.10 11.67
CA LEU A 225 1.85 13.04 12.43
C LEU A 225 2.58 12.06 11.51
N TYR A 226 3.73 11.58 11.97
CA TYR A 226 4.53 10.59 11.24
C TYR A 226 4.17 9.17 11.67
N LEU A 227 3.79 8.34 10.69
CA LEU A 227 3.49 6.93 10.88
C LEU A 227 4.67 6.11 10.34
N TYR A 228 5.44 5.51 11.26
CA TYR A 228 6.59 4.69 10.92
C TYR A 228 6.21 3.21 10.98
N LEU A 229 5.85 2.63 9.83
CA LEU A 229 5.40 1.23 9.70
C LEU A 229 6.39 0.40 8.87
N SER A 230 7.68 0.70 9.00
CA SER A 230 8.75 -0.08 8.33
C SER A 230 9.14 -1.31 9.16
N TYR A 231 9.88 -2.27 8.59
CA TYR A 231 10.19 -3.55 9.26
C TYR A 231 10.77 -3.46 10.68
N ASN A 232 11.43 -2.36 11.03
CA ASN A 232 12.10 -2.11 12.31
C ASN A 232 11.36 -1.11 13.22
N TYR A 233 10.06 -0.89 12.99
CA TYR A 233 9.18 -0.13 13.86
C TYR A 233 9.15 -0.67 15.30
N ASP A 234 8.96 0.24 16.26
CA ASP A 234 9.01 -0.09 17.68
C ASP A 234 7.65 -0.58 18.23
N ASP A 235 7.61 -0.92 19.52
CA ASP A 235 6.37 -1.41 20.16
C ASP A 235 5.30 -0.32 20.30
N TYR A 236 5.66 0.95 20.25
CA TYR A 236 4.72 2.07 20.28
C TYR A 236 4.12 2.30 18.88
N ASP A 237 4.93 2.24 17.83
CA ASP A 237 4.51 2.30 16.43
C ASP A 237 3.50 1.16 16.11
N LYS A 238 3.72 -0.05 16.69
CA LYS A 238 2.76 -1.19 16.60
C LYS A 238 1.36 -0.87 17.08
N LEU A 239 1.21 0.10 17.99
CA LEU A 239 -0.10 0.50 18.51
C LEU A 239 -0.96 1.18 17.45
N PHE A 240 -0.42 1.48 16.26
CA PHE A 240 -1.21 1.87 15.09
C PHE A 240 -2.33 0.85 14.82
N TYR A 241 -2.06 -0.45 14.92
CA TYR A 241 -3.06 -1.48 14.59
C TYR A 241 -4.13 -1.70 15.67
N LYS A 242 -4.20 -0.87 16.72
CA LYS A 242 -5.26 -0.95 17.74
C LYS A 242 -6.45 -0.07 17.36
N ASP A 243 -7.63 -0.67 17.40
CA ASP A 243 -8.93 -0.03 17.14
C ASP A 243 -9.12 1.32 17.85
N GLN A 244 -8.95 1.30 19.16
CA GLN A 244 -9.09 2.48 20.03
C GLN A 244 -8.20 3.67 19.65
N ASN A 245 -7.11 3.42 18.92
CA ASN A 245 -6.17 4.44 18.51
C ASN A 245 -6.51 5.04 17.14
N GLN A 246 -7.24 4.31 16.29
CA GLN A 246 -7.64 4.79 14.97
C GLN A 246 -8.60 5.99 15.07
N GLY A 247 -9.45 6.04 16.10
CA GLY A 247 -10.29 7.20 16.37
C GLY A 247 -9.52 8.49 16.61
N PHE A 248 -8.34 8.44 17.25
CA PHE A 248 -7.46 9.60 17.39
C PHE A 248 -6.82 9.98 16.05
N LEU A 249 -6.27 9.00 15.32
CA LEU A 249 -5.62 9.22 14.04
C LEU A 249 -6.56 9.82 13.00
N GLN A 250 -7.85 9.48 13.05
CA GLN A 250 -8.89 10.07 12.20
C GLN A 250 -8.98 11.60 12.34
N ASN A 251 -8.67 12.15 13.52
CA ASN A 251 -8.73 13.58 13.79
C ASN A 251 -7.44 14.33 13.42
N VAL A 252 -6.37 13.63 13.01
CA VAL A 252 -5.13 14.26 12.53
C VAL A 252 -5.28 14.52 11.03
N PRO A 253 -5.23 15.76 10.53
CA PRO A 253 -5.53 16.03 9.14
C PRO A 253 -4.46 15.50 8.17
N TRP A 254 -3.18 15.51 8.57
CA TRP A 254 -2.07 15.05 7.74
C TRP A 254 -1.33 13.88 8.37
N LEU A 255 -1.40 12.70 7.74
CA LEU A 255 -0.61 11.54 8.14
C LEU A 255 0.50 11.30 7.12
N ILE A 256 1.76 11.33 7.55
CA ILE A 256 2.89 11.03 6.67
C ILE A 256 3.35 9.62 6.99
N LEU A 257 3.15 8.70 6.05
CA LEU A 257 3.33 7.28 6.22
C LEU A 257 4.61 6.82 5.53
N LYS A 258 5.48 6.16 6.30
CA LYS A 258 6.69 5.50 5.80
C LYS A 258 6.64 4.02 6.12
N SER A 259 6.59 3.18 5.08
CA SER A 259 6.55 1.73 5.23
C SER A 259 7.26 1.06 4.05
N ASP A 260 7.80 -0.12 4.34
CA ASP A 260 8.33 -1.06 3.35
C ASP A 260 7.62 -2.43 3.42
N GLN A 261 6.51 -2.50 4.16
CA GLN A 261 5.78 -3.74 4.44
C GLN A 261 4.44 -3.78 3.70
N TYR A 262 3.97 -4.99 3.40
CA TYR A 262 2.58 -5.23 3.02
C TYR A 262 1.71 -5.33 4.29
N PHE A 263 1.27 -4.18 4.81
CA PHE A 263 0.55 -4.11 6.07
C PHE A 263 -0.98 -4.22 5.93
N ALA A 264 -1.51 -4.28 4.70
CA ALA A 264 -2.93 -4.41 4.43
C ALA A 264 -3.62 -5.54 5.25
N PRO A 265 -3.05 -6.76 5.41
CA PRO A 265 -3.70 -7.82 6.19
C PRO A 265 -3.98 -7.44 7.64
N TYR A 266 -3.15 -6.59 8.25
CA TYR A 266 -3.35 -6.15 9.64
C TYR A 266 -4.52 -5.17 9.77
N LEU A 267 -4.89 -4.45 8.70
CA LEU A 267 -6.06 -3.55 8.71
C LEU A 267 -7.38 -4.33 8.84
N PHE A 268 -7.43 -5.56 8.34
CA PHE A 268 -8.60 -6.46 8.51
C PHE A 268 -8.83 -6.90 9.96
N LEU A 269 -7.79 -6.79 10.79
CA LEU A 269 -7.86 -7.16 12.20
C LEU A 269 -8.38 -6.00 13.07
N ILE A 270 -8.60 -4.82 12.49
CA ILE A 270 -9.13 -3.65 13.17
C ILE A 270 -10.67 -3.66 13.06
N PRO A 271 -11.40 -3.87 14.17
CA PRO A 271 -12.87 -3.95 14.16
C PRO A 271 -13.57 -2.79 13.46
N SER A 272 -13.14 -1.54 13.69
CA SER A 272 -13.75 -0.35 13.08
C SER A 272 -13.66 -0.32 11.56
N PHE A 273 -12.73 -1.08 10.96
CA PHE A 273 -12.58 -1.15 9.50
C PHE A 273 -13.32 -2.32 8.87
N GLN A 274 -13.83 -3.28 9.65
CA GLN A 274 -14.42 -4.49 9.10
C GLN A 274 -15.70 -4.24 8.30
N GLU A 275 -16.50 -3.24 8.68
CA GLU A 275 -17.71 -2.88 7.95
C GLU A 275 -17.38 -2.36 6.55
N GLU A 276 -16.50 -1.36 6.46
CA GLU A 276 -16.05 -0.78 5.19
C GLU A 276 -15.30 -1.81 4.31
N LEU A 277 -14.40 -2.60 4.92
CA LEU A 277 -13.72 -3.70 4.22
C LEU A 277 -14.71 -4.73 3.67
N GLY A 278 -15.78 -5.00 4.42
CA GLY A 278 -16.87 -5.86 3.98
C GLY A 278 -17.52 -5.33 2.70
N GLN A 279 -17.74 -4.03 2.58
CA GLN A 279 -18.34 -3.41 1.40
C GLN A 279 -17.39 -3.37 0.20
N ILE A 280 -16.09 -3.11 0.42
CA ILE A 280 -15.09 -3.03 -0.65
C ILE A 280 -14.83 -4.41 -1.29
N ILE A 281 -14.95 -5.49 -0.51
CA ILE A 281 -14.50 -6.83 -0.90
C ILE A 281 -15.68 -7.81 -1.16
N SER A 282 -16.92 -7.50 -0.75
CA SER A 282 -18.11 -8.37 -0.95
C SER A 282 -18.68 -8.33 -2.36
#